data_AF-A0A2S5DB80-F1
#
_entry.id   AF-A0A2S5DB80-F1
#
_cell.length_a   1.000
_cell.length_b   1.000
_cell.length_c   1.000
_cell.angle_alpha   90.00
_cell.angle_beta   90.00
_cell.angle_gamma   90.00
#
_symmetry.space_group_name_H-M   'P 1'
#
loop_
_entity.id
_entity.type
_entity.pdbx_description
1 polymer ?
#
loop_
_entity_poly.entity_id
_entity_poly.type
_entity_poly.pdbx_seq_one_letter_code
_entity_poly.pdbx_strand_id
1 'polypeptide(L)'
;MATSFKSIFRDYLSEIKKQLAAMGERPEYRSSLNGNGQEVPDTGETLRANSEKLNRLLTERRYAESYGPDWRDLRISKLGWTVPEYERQVVTKYQSLVESGYKEALFSWDNGELSGLNKNQAIGSSMDGYARVGLKEWAKINEISEGRLSSLLQVNRRQYYLDGSRNYSIPNVVVGRGSLILDASMTDKTFTGTPQVRNFLENSPHMYGRSFIVQPMAIGGSYEVRDYRSNYRLTVPAFEGAQLPGRYGYKGRGSK
;
A
#
# COMPACT_ATOMS: atom_id res chain seq x y z
N MET A 1 2.21 -22.50 -22.94
CA MET A 1 2.85 -23.46 -22.03
C MET A 1 2.29 -23.26 -20.63
N ALA A 2 1.69 -24.27 -20.02
CA ALA A 2 1.10 -24.15 -18.68
C ALA A 2 2.16 -24.38 -17.61
N THR A 3 2.60 -23.32 -16.94
CA THR A 3 3.46 -23.39 -15.76
C THR A 3 2.72 -24.13 -14.64
N SER A 4 3.26 -25.25 -14.17
CA SER A 4 2.59 -26.02 -13.11
C SER A 4 2.58 -25.25 -11.79
N PHE A 5 1.51 -25.38 -11.00
CA PHE A 5 1.39 -24.75 -9.67
C PHE A 5 2.59 -25.09 -8.75
N LYS A 6 3.13 -26.31 -8.86
CA LYS A 6 4.33 -26.77 -8.13
C LYS A 6 5.63 -26.05 -8.54
N SER A 7 5.71 -25.50 -9.75
CA SER A 7 6.87 -24.69 -10.18
C SER A 7 6.78 -23.27 -9.62
N ILE A 8 5.61 -22.62 -9.71
CA ILE A 8 5.36 -21.29 -9.14
C ILE A 8 5.69 -21.26 -7.64
N PHE A 9 5.26 -22.28 -6.92
CA PHE A 9 5.48 -22.39 -5.48
C PHE A 9 6.97 -22.51 -5.10
N ARG A 10 7.73 -23.31 -5.86
CA ARG A 10 9.17 -23.46 -5.66
C ARG A 10 9.94 -22.19 -5.98
N ASP A 11 9.57 -21.51 -7.05
CA ASP A 11 10.21 -20.26 -7.47
C ASP A 11 9.97 -19.16 -6.42
N TYR A 12 8.75 -19.06 -5.91
CA TYR A 12 8.40 -18.08 -4.88
C TYR A 12 9.11 -18.35 -3.54
N LEU A 13 9.15 -19.62 -3.10
CA LEU A 13 9.91 -19.99 -1.90
C LEU A 13 11.41 -19.75 -2.07
N SER A 14 11.97 -20.01 -3.25
CA SER A 14 13.37 -19.72 -3.58
C SER A 14 13.68 -18.23 -3.46
N GLU A 15 12.79 -17.38 -3.96
CA GLU A 15 12.94 -15.93 -3.89
C GLU A 15 12.90 -15.42 -2.44
N ILE A 16 11.94 -15.86 -1.63
CA ILE A 16 11.86 -15.49 -0.20
C ILE A 16 13.13 -15.90 0.53
N LYS A 17 13.66 -17.11 0.25
CA LYS A 17 14.90 -17.59 0.88
C LYS A 17 16.10 -16.71 0.54
N LYS A 18 16.21 -16.25 -0.71
CA LYS A 18 17.29 -15.32 -1.13
C LYS A 18 17.19 -14.00 -0.38
N GLN A 19 15.98 -13.45 -0.24
CA GLN A 19 15.77 -12.19 0.46
C GLN A 19 16.08 -12.32 1.96
N LEU A 20 15.62 -13.39 2.61
CA LEU A 20 15.99 -13.68 4.01
C LEU A 20 17.51 -13.79 4.17
N ALA A 21 18.18 -14.55 3.30
CA ALA A 21 19.64 -14.68 3.33
C ALA A 21 20.37 -13.34 3.14
N ALA A 22 19.88 -12.49 2.24
CA ALA A 22 20.41 -11.13 2.04
C ALA A 22 20.24 -10.22 3.27
N MET A 23 19.25 -10.54 4.13
CA MET A 23 19.02 -9.88 5.42
C MET A 23 19.76 -10.57 6.59
N GLY A 24 20.61 -11.57 6.31
CA GLY A 24 21.34 -12.33 7.33
C GLY A 24 20.50 -13.38 8.06
N GLU A 25 19.29 -13.67 7.56
CA GLU A 25 18.29 -14.51 8.22
C GLU A 25 18.23 -15.91 7.63
N ARG A 26 18.12 -16.92 8.51
CA ARG A 26 17.98 -18.31 8.09
C ARG A 26 16.52 -18.63 7.75
N PRO A 27 16.25 -19.33 6.63
CA PRO A 27 14.93 -19.84 6.33
C PRO A 27 14.44 -20.87 7.35
N GLU A 28 13.15 -20.86 7.64
CA GLU A 28 12.49 -21.88 8.44
C GLU A 28 12.09 -23.08 7.58
N TYR A 29 12.12 -24.27 8.15
CA TYR A 29 11.65 -25.50 7.51
C TYR A 29 10.61 -26.15 8.41
N ARG A 30 9.46 -26.47 7.83
CA ARG A 30 8.31 -27.03 8.55
C ARG A 30 8.01 -28.41 7.99
N SER A 31 7.53 -29.27 8.86
CA SER A 31 7.18 -30.66 8.58
C SER A 31 5.79 -30.96 9.12
N SER A 32 5.15 -31.97 8.54
CA SER A 32 3.87 -32.50 8.99
C SER A 32 3.87 -34.02 8.93
N LEU A 33 2.97 -34.67 9.66
CA LEU A 33 2.82 -36.12 9.62
C LEU A 33 1.95 -36.51 8.43
N ASN A 34 2.41 -37.45 7.62
CA ASN A 34 1.60 -38.06 6.58
C ASN A 34 0.58 -39.05 7.18
N GLY A 35 -0.31 -39.60 6.35
CA GLY A 35 -1.34 -40.57 6.79
C GLY A 35 -0.81 -41.85 7.43
N ASN A 36 0.50 -42.11 7.31
CA ASN A 36 1.21 -43.24 7.93
C ASN A 36 1.98 -42.84 9.19
N GLY A 37 1.79 -41.61 9.69
CA GLY A 37 2.50 -41.09 10.87
C GLY A 37 3.98 -40.79 10.63
N GLN A 38 4.45 -40.73 9.38
CA GLN A 38 5.82 -40.34 9.05
C GLN A 38 5.92 -38.84 8.85
N GLU A 39 6.98 -38.24 9.38
CA GLU A 39 7.28 -36.83 9.17
C GLU A 39 7.72 -36.58 7.72
N VAL A 40 7.01 -35.67 7.05
CA VAL A 40 7.28 -35.26 5.67
C VAL A 40 7.41 -33.73 5.58
N PRO A 41 8.20 -33.19 4.63
CA PRO A 41 8.32 -31.75 4.46
C PRO A 41 6.96 -31.10 4.14
N ASP A 42 6.58 -30.11 4.95
CA ASP A 42 5.38 -29.32 4.73
C ASP A 42 5.75 -28.06 3.95
N THR A 43 5.65 -28.15 2.63
CA THR A 43 6.00 -27.04 1.74
C THR A 43 5.05 -25.85 1.91
N GLY A 44 3.77 -26.10 2.19
CA GLY A 44 2.75 -25.08 2.45
C GLY A 44 3.11 -24.23 3.66
N GLU A 45 3.33 -24.91 4.78
CA GLU A 45 3.65 -24.29 6.05
C GLU A 45 5.04 -23.65 6.07
N THR A 46 6.01 -24.27 5.38
CA THR A 46 7.33 -23.69 5.15
C THR A 46 7.24 -22.35 4.42
N LEU A 47 6.44 -22.28 3.35
CA LEU A 47 6.27 -21.03 2.62
C LEU A 47 5.61 -19.96 3.48
N ARG A 48 4.53 -20.33 4.17
CA ARG A 48 3.81 -19.40 5.05
C ARG A 48 4.72 -18.81 6.11
N ALA A 49 5.44 -19.65 6.86
CA ALA A 49 6.34 -19.22 7.93
C ALA A 49 7.45 -18.28 7.42
N ASN A 50 8.09 -18.62 6.29
CA ASN A 50 9.13 -17.77 5.71
C ASN A 50 8.56 -16.46 5.15
N SER A 51 7.35 -16.46 4.59
CA SER A 51 6.69 -15.25 4.08
C SER A 51 6.33 -14.31 5.23
N GLU A 52 5.78 -14.83 6.33
CA GLU A 52 5.48 -14.08 7.55
C GLU A 52 6.76 -13.51 8.16
N LYS A 53 7.82 -14.31 8.27
CA LYS A 53 9.14 -13.86 8.76
C LYS A 53 9.69 -12.72 7.91
N LEU A 54 9.70 -12.88 6.58
CA LEU A 54 10.18 -11.84 5.67
C LEU A 54 9.36 -10.55 5.80
N ASN A 55 8.03 -10.65 5.77
CA ASN A 55 7.14 -9.49 5.90
C ASN A 55 7.35 -8.74 7.22
N ARG A 56 7.54 -9.46 8.32
CA ARG A 56 7.85 -8.86 9.63
C ARG A 56 9.16 -8.09 9.56
N LEU A 57 10.24 -8.71 9.07
CA LEU A 57 11.56 -8.08 8.98
C LEU A 57 11.55 -6.83 8.10
N LEU A 58 10.88 -6.90 6.94
CA LEU A 58 10.71 -5.75 6.05
C LEU A 58 9.92 -4.62 6.73
N THR A 59 8.88 -4.97 7.49
CA THR A 59 8.08 -4.00 8.24
C THR A 59 8.89 -3.35 9.36
N GLU A 60 9.65 -4.14 10.13
CA GLU A 60 10.51 -3.64 11.20
C GLU A 60 11.58 -2.69 10.67
N ARG A 61 12.24 -3.07 9.56
CA ARG A 61 13.23 -2.23 8.89
C ARG A 61 12.61 -0.92 8.41
N ARG A 62 11.47 -1.01 7.71
CA ARG A 62 10.71 0.15 7.23
C ARG A 62 10.37 1.11 8.38
N TYR A 63 9.91 0.59 9.51
CA TYR A 63 9.59 1.41 10.68
C TYR A 63 10.83 2.04 11.32
N ALA A 64 11.90 1.27 11.50
CA ALA A 64 13.15 1.78 12.04
C ALA A 64 13.74 2.91 11.18
N GLU A 65 13.72 2.76 9.86
CA GLU A 65 14.20 3.79 8.92
C GLU A 65 13.27 5.01 8.86
N SER A 66 11.94 4.79 8.94
CA SER A 66 10.95 5.86 8.79
C SER A 66 10.73 6.69 10.05
N TYR A 67 10.76 6.06 11.22
CA TYR A 67 10.39 6.66 12.50
C TYR A 67 11.54 6.65 13.52
N GLY A 68 12.63 5.94 13.26
CA GLY A 68 13.78 5.79 14.15
C GLY A 68 13.82 4.43 14.86
N PRO A 69 14.96 4.07 15.49
CA PRO A 69 15.16 2.75 16.12
C PRO A 69 14.14 2.47 17.23
N ASP A 70 13.69 3.51 17.93
CA ASP A 70 12.76 3.42 19.07
C ASP A 70 11.28 3.46 18.64
N TRP A 71 10.97 3.14 17.38
CA TRP A 71 9.62 3.25 16.82
C TRP A 71 8.55 2.47 17.60
N ARG A 72 8.94 1.41 18.32
CA ARG A 72 8.03 0.58 19.13
C ARG A 72 7.48 1.35 20.33
N ASP A 73 8.25 2.29 20.86
CA ASP A 73 7.89 3.10 22.03
C ASP A 73 7.23 4.43 21.63
N LEU A 74 7.29 4.80 20.35
CA LEU A 74 6.64 6.00 19.85
C LEU A 74 5.13 5.94 20.04
N ARG A 75 4.57 7.06 20.51
CA ARG A 75 3.14 7.31 20.63
C ARG A 75 2.83 8.57 19.85
N ILE A 76 2.01 8.43 18.81
CA ILE A 76 1.71 9.47 17.84
C ILE A 76 0.26 9.89 18.02
N SER A 77 -0.01 11.19 17.83
CA SER A 77 -1.31 11.85 18.06
C SER A 77 -1.67 12.01 19.54
N LYS A 78 -2.69 12.84 19.80
CA LYS A 78 -3.30 13.01 21.12
C LYS A 78 -3.90 11.72 21.72
N LEU A 79 -4.17 10.71 20.89
CA LEU A 79 -4.72 9.41 21.31
C LEU A 79 -3.63 8.38 21.61
N GLY A 80 -2.36 8.73 21.42
CA GLY A 80 -1.22 7.87 21.78
C GLY A 80 -1.14 6.59 20.97
N TRP A 81 -1.34 6.66 19.66
CA TRP A 81 -1.27 5.50 18.78
C TRP A 81 0.17 5.01 18.63
N THR A 82 0.35 3.69 18.63
CA THR A 82 1.58 3.06 18.14
C THR A 82 1.77 3.36 16.64
N VAL A 83 2.99 3.18 16.11
CA VAL A 83 3.25 3.38 14.68
C VAL A 83 2.31 2.56 13.76
N PRO A 84 2.06 1.25 14.00
CA PRO A 84 1.12 0.48 13.18
C PRO A 84 -0.32 1.02 13.24
N GLU A 85 -0.78 1.45 14.42
CA GLU A 85 -2.09 2.04 14.59
C GLU A 85 -2.18 3.38 13.86
N TYR A 86 -1.17 4.25 14.03
CA TYR A 86 -1.11 5.54 13.36
C TYR A 86 -1.21 5.40 11.84
N GLU A 87 -0.40 4.53 11.25
CA GLU A 87 -0.44 4.26 9.80
C GLU A 87 -1.81 3.78 9.32
N ARG A 88 -2.42 2.85 10.07
CA ARG A 88 -3.77 2.35 9.79
C ARG A 88 -4.79 3.48 9.84
N GLN A 89 -4.73 4.32 10.86
CA GLN A 89 -5.65 5.45 11.03
C GLN A 89 -5.53 6.46 9.89
N VAL A 90 -4.31 6.78 9.46
CA VAL A 90 -4.09 7.68 8.31
C VAL A 90 -4.70 7.08 7.04
N VAL A 91 -4.44 5.80 6.74
CA VAL A 91 -4.99 5.16 5.53
C VAL A 91 -6.51 5.10 5.58
N THR A 92 -7.09 4.64 6.70
CA THR A 92 -8.54 4.57 6.87
C THR A 92 -9.19 5.94 6.72
N LYS A 93 -8.61 6.97 7.34
CA LYS A 93 -9.14 8.33 7.24
C LYS A 93 -9.03 8.86 5.82
N TYR A 94 -7.88 8.68 5.17
CA TYR A 94 -7.66 9.17 3.82
C TYR A 94 -8.58 8.47 2.80
N GLN A 95 -8.81 7.15 2.94
CA GLN A 95 -9.82 6.43 2.17
C GLN A 95 -11.20 7.07 2.34
N SER A 96 -11.65 7.25 3.59
CA SER A 96 -12.96 7.84 3.86
C SER A 96 -13.12 9.22 3.24
N LEU A 97 -12.06 10.03 3.25
CA LEU A 97 -12.07 11.36 2.65
C LEU A 97 -12.11 11.32 1.11
N VAL A 98 -11.41 10.36 0.50
CA VAL A 98 -11.51 10.10 -0.95
C VAL A 98 -12.92 9.69 -1.35
N GLU A 99 -13.57 8.80 -0.59
CA GLU A 99 -14.97 8.42 -0.84
C GLU A 99 -15.92 9.61 -0.76
N SER A 100 -15.81 10.42 0.30
CA SER A 100 -16.66 11.59 0.49
C SER A 100 -16.43 12.63 -0.61
N GLY A 101 -15.17 12.95 -0.91
CA GLY A 101 -14.80 13.89 -1.96
C GLY A 101 -15.26 13.43 -3.34
N TYR A 102 -15.27 12.12 -3.61
CA TYR A 102 -15.79 11.58 -4.86
C TYR A 102 -17.29 11.79 -5.01
N LYS A 103 -18.06 11.51 -3.94
CA LYS A 103 -19.51 11.71 -3.92
C LYS A 103 -19.88 13.18 -4.08
N GLU A 104 -19.19 14.06 -3.38
CA GLU A 104 -19.40 15.51 -3.47
C GLU A 104 -19.05 16.04 -4.86
N ALA A 105 -17.93 15.59 -5.44
CA ALA A 105 -17.54 15.97 -6.78
C ALA A 105 -18.51 15.49 -7.87
N LEU A 106 -19.10 14.30 -7.70
CA LEU A 106 -20.18 13.82 -8.57
C LEU A 106 -21.41 14.71 -8.48
N PHE A 107 -21.86 15.02 -7.26
CA PHE A 107 -23.02 15.87 -7.02
C PHE A 107 -22.84 17.26 -7.64
N SER A 108 -21.71 17.91 -7.39
CA SER A 108 -21.40 19.22 -7.96
C SER A 108 -21.23 19.18 -9.49
N TRP A 109 -20.70 18.10 -10.06
CA TRP A 109 -20.68 17.95 -11.52
C TRP A 109 -22.09 17.86 -12.10
N ASP A 110 -22.95 17.03 -11.51
CA ASP A 110 -24.31 16.81 -12.00
C ASP A 110 -25.20 18.06 -11.83
N ASN A 111 -24.89 18.94 -10.89
CA ASN A 111 -25.52 20.26 -10.73
C ASN A 111 -24.88 21.38 -11.59
N GLY A 112 -23.83 21.07 -12.36
CA GLY A 112 -23.14 22.06 -13.21
C GLY A 112 -22.22 23.04 -12.45
N GLU A 113 -21.95 22.81 -11.18
CA GLU A 113 -21.04 23.60 -10.34
C GLU A 113 -19.58 23.27 -10.60
N LEU A 114 -19.31 22.06 -11.09
CA LEU A 114 -17.99 21.55 -11.43
C LEU A 114 -17.86 21.45 -12.95
N SER A 115 -16.84 22.12 -13.50
CA SER A 115 -16.56 22.12 -14.94
C SER A 115 -15.07 21.90 -15.20
N GLY A 116 -14.74 21.40 -16.38
CA GLY A 116 -13.36 21.13 -16.77
C GLY A 116 -13.26 20.45 -18.13
N LEU A 117 -12.02 20.25 -18.60
CA LEU A 117 -11.73 19.69 -19.92
C LEU A 117 -12.29 18.27 -20.11
N ASN A 118 -12.36 17.47 -19.05
CA ASN A 118 -13.09 16.20 -19.03
C ASN A 118 -13.64 15.90 -17.63
N LYS A 119 -14.75 15.15 -17.58
CA LYS A 119 -15.46 14.81 -16.33
C LYS A 119 -14.56 14.14 -15.29
N ASN A 120 -13.76 13.14 -15.69
CA ASN A 120 -12.92 12.38 -14.77
C ASN A 120 -11.81 13.23 -14.14
N GLN A 121 -11.23 14.16 -14.90
CA GLN A 121 -10.22 15.08 -14.42
C GLN A 121 -10.82 16.13 -13.49
N ALA A 122 -11.99 16.67 -13.83
CA ALA A 122 -12.71 17.62 -12.97
C ALA A 122 -13.06 16.98 -11.62
N ILE A 123 -13.69 15.79 -11.66
CA ILE A 123 -14.03 15.02 -10.46
C ILE A 123 -12.77 14.63 -9.68
N GLY A 124 -11.75 14.10 -10.36
CA GLY A 124 -10.53 13.65 -9.72
C GLY A 124 -9.78 14.77 -9.02
N SER A 125 -9.71 15.95 -9.63
CA SER A 125 -9.09 17.14 -9.03
C SER A 125 -9.88 17.65 -7.82
N SER A 126 -11.21 17.65 -7.89
CA SER A 126 -12.05 18.08 -6.76
C SER A 126 -11.95 17.11 -5.58
N MET A 127 -12.11 15.81 -5.84
CA MET A 127 -11.97 14.73 -4.86
C MET A 127 -10.61 14.77 -4.15
N ASP A 128 -9.53 14.90 -4.91
CA ASP A 128 -8.17 14.97 -4.39
C ASP A 128 -7.97 16.24 -3.53
N GLY A 129 -8.50 17.38 -3.96
CA GLY A 129 -8.52 18.62 -3.18
C GLY A 129 -9.25 18.46 -1.84
N TYR A 130 -10.47 17.91 -1.87
CA TYR A 130 -11.28 17.62 -0.70
C TYR A 130 -10.52 16.72 0.29
N ALA A 131 -9.96 15.61 -0.20
CA ALA A 131 -9.28 14.66 0.65
C ALA A 131 -8.04 15.23 1.33
N ARG A 132 -7.30 16.09 0.63
CA ARG A 132 -6.13 16.78 1.20
C ARG A 132 -6.51 17.77 2.30
N VAL A 133 -7.56 18.57 2.09
CA VAL A 133 -8.02 19.54 3.10
C VAL A 133 -8.51 18.80 4.34
N GLY A 134 -9.39 17.82 4.16
CA GLY A 134 -9.93 17.04 5.28
C GLY A 134 -8.87 16.26 6.06
N LEU A 135 -7.80 15.80 5.39
CA LEU A 135 -6.71 15.09 6.08
C LEU A 135 -5.86 16.05 6.93
N LYS A 136 -5.60 17.26 6.44
CA LYS A 136 -4.90 18.29 7.22
C LYS A 136 -5.68 18.72 8.45
N GLU A 137 -7.00 18.89 8.31
CA GLU A 137 -7.88 19.20 9.43
C GLU A 137 -7.91 18.06 10.46
N TRP A 138 -8.04 16.82 9.98
CA TRP A 138 -7.97 15.65 10.86
C TRP A 138 -6.64 15.53 11.59
N ALA A 139 -5.51 15.81 10.92
CA ALA A 139 -4.19 15.80 11.54
C ALA A 139 -4.09 16.86 12.63
N LYS A 140 -4.57 18.09 12.36
CA LYS A 140 -4.64 19.17 13.35
C LYS A 140 -5.47 18.77 14.58
N ILE A 141 -6.66 18.18 14.37
CA ILE A 141 -7.55 17.73 15.45
C ILE A 141 -6.89 16.65 16.32
N ASN A 142 -6.05 15.81 15.73
CA ASN A 142 -5.35 14.73 16.41
C ASN A 142 -3.94 15.11 16.88
N GLU A 143 -3.54 16.38 16.77
CA GLU A 143 -2.20 16.85 17.16
C GLU A 143 -1.07 16.09 16.46
N ILE A 144 -1.31 15.70 15.21
CA ILE A 144 -0.30 15.08 14.36
C ILE A 144 0.43 16.20 13.63
N SER A 145 1.74 16.28 13.81
CA SER A 145 2.57 17.23 13.07
C SER A 145 2.41 17.01 11.56
N GLU A 146 1.80 17.98 10.87
CA GLU A 146 1.76 18.06 9.41
C GLU A 146 2.61 19.23 8.95
N GLY A 147 3.39 19.02 7.89
CA GLY A 147 4.13 20.10 7.27
C GLY A 147 5.23 19.59 6.37
N ARG A 148 5.85 20.49 5.60
CA ARG A 148 6.93 20.13 4.66
C ARG A 148 8.12 19.44 5.34
N LEU A 149 8.41 19.82 6.58
CA LEU A 149 9.52 19.27 7.37
C LEU A 149 9.06 18.21 8.38
N SER A 150 7.77 17.84 8.36
CA SER A 150 7.27 16.84 9.29
C SER A 150 7.79 15.45 8.93
N SER A 151 8.26 14.74 9.94
CA SER A 151 8.60 13.32 9.86
C SER A 151 7.39 12.40 10.03
N LEU A 152 6.20 12.94 10.34
CA LEU A 152 5.00 12.13 10.61
C LEU A 152 4.00 12.15 9.46
N LEU A 153 3.66 13.35 8.95
CA LEU A 153 2.67 13.50 7.89
C LEU A 153 3.00 14.68 6.98
N GLN A 154 2.91 14.46 5.68
CA GLN A 154 3.06 15.52 4.67
C GLN A 154 1.91 15.41 3.68
N VAL A 155 1.12 16.47 3.51
CA VAL A 155 -0.01 16.48 2.57
C VAL A 155 0.22 17.49 1.45
N ASN A 156 0.05 17.03 0.20
CA ASN A 156 0.18 17.81 -1.03
C ASN A 156 1.53 18.52 -1.14
N ARG A 157 2.63 17.77 -1.02
CA ARG A 157 3.97 18.30 -1.22
C ARG A 157 4.51 17.74 -2.52
N ARG A 158 4.67 18.62 -3.51
CA ARG A 158 5.48 18.36 -4.70
C ARG A 158 6.84 17.86 -4.22
N GLN A 159 7.12 16.58 -4.39
CA GLN A 159 8.47 16.08 -4.25
C GLN A 159 9.21 16.51 -5.51
N TYR A 160 9.93 17.62 -5.40
CA TYR A 160 11.05 17.86 -6.30
C TYR A 160 12.10 16.84 -5.91
N TYR A 161 12.47 15.97 -6.85
CA TYR A 161 13.53 15.00 -6.63
C TYR A 161 14.79 15.70 -6.10
N LEU A 162 15.54 15.01 -5.24
CA LEU A 162 16.82 15.49 -4.71
C LEU A 162 17.89 15.67 -5.81
N ASP A 163 17.63 15.17 -7.03
CA ASP A 163 18.50 15.30 -8.20
C ASP A 163 18.26 16.59 -9.03
N GLY A 164 17.31 17.44 -8.62
CA GLY A 164 16.99 18.69 -9.34
C GLY A 164 16.15 18.50 -10.60
N SER A 165 15.72 17.29 -10.93
CA SER A 165 14.81 17.05 -12.04
C SER A 165 13.40 17.58 -11.73
N ARG A 166 12.84 18.37 -12.65
CA ARG A 166 11.46 18.91 -12.56
C ARG A 166 10.38 17.88 -12.92
N ASN A 167 10.73 16.60 -12.91
CA ASN A 167 9.83 15.55 -13.32
C ASN A 167 8.72 15.36 -12.27
N TYR A 168 7.48 15.29 -12.74
CA TYR A 168 6.28 15.34 -11.91
C TYR A 168 6.07 14.01 -11.18
N SER A 169 6.41 13.95 -9.88
CA SER A 169 5.83 13.00 -8.95
C SER A 169 5.27 13.76 -7.75
N ILE A 170 3.98 13.57 -7.46
CA ILE A 170 3.38 14.14 -6.26
C ILE A 170 2.60 13.00 -5.60
N PRO A 171 3.18 12.30 -4.62
CA PRO A 171 2.34 11.59 -3.68
C PRO A 171 1.45 12.61 -2.96
N ASN A 172 0.14 12.34 -2.91
CA ASN A 172 -0.78 13.25 -2.25
C ASN A 172 -0.54 13.29 -0.74
N VAL A 173 -0.10 12.17 -0.18
CA VAL A 173 0.21 12.02 1.24
C VAL A 173 1.48 11.19 1.39
N VAL A 174 2.37 11.64 2.27
CA VAL A 174 3.52 10.88 2.76
C VAL A 174 3.39 10.73 4.27
N VAL A 175 3.51 9.50 4.76
CA VAL A 175 3.39 9.13 6.19
C VAL A 175 4.72 8.58 6.68
N GLY A 176 5.16 9.02 7.85
CA GLY A 176 6.54 8.79 8.28
C GLY A 176 7.52 9.51 7.37
N ARG A 177 8.82 9.19 7.48
CA ARG A 177 9.83 9.59 6.48
C ARG A 177 9.72 8.74 5.19
N GLY A 178 8.52 8.62 4.64
CA GLY A 178 8.24 7.80 3.47
C GLY A 178 7.92 6.34 3.79
N SER A 179 7.34 6.07 4.95
CA SER A 179 6.90 4.72 5.34
C SER A 179 5.65 4.29 4.56
N LEU A 180 4.72 5.22 4.34
CA LEU A 180 3.60 5.05 3.43
C LEU A 180 3.54 6.24 2.48
N ILE A 181 3.11 5.94 1.25
CA ILE A 181 2.82 6.92 0.22
C ILE A 181 1.40 6.66 -0.26
N LEU A 182 0.53 7.67 -0.22
CA LEU A 182 -0.86 7.56 -0.66
C LEU A 182 -1.12 8.55 -1.78
N ASP A 183 -1.72 8.07 -2.85
CA ASP A 183 -2.06 8.87 -4.02
C ASP A 183 -3.52 8.61 -4.42
N ALA A 184 -4.37 9.61 -4.20
CA ALA A 184 -5.76 9.55 -4.60
C ALA A 184 -5.88 9.60 -6.13
N SER A 185 -6.70 8.72 -6.71
CA SER A 185 -6.87 8.69 -8.16
C SER A 185 -8.26 8.25 -8.58
N MET A 186 -8.68 8.72 -9.75
CA MET A 186 -9.89 8.29 -10.47
C MET A 186 -9.60 7.15 -11.46
N THR A 187 -8.33 6.80 -11.67
CA THR A 187 -7.89 5.89 -12.71
C THR A 187 -6.91 4.88 -12.16
N ASP A 188 -6.89 3.69 -12.74
CA ASP A 188 -5.88 2.69 -12.42
C ASP A 188 -4.49 3.20 -12.80
N LYS A 189 -3.62 3.31 -11.81
CA LYS A 189 -2.19 3.52 -11.97
C LYS A 189 -1.43 2.22 -11.73
N THR A 190 -0.48 1.91 -12.59
CA THR A 190 0.39 0.74 -12.45
C THR A 190 1.83 1.15 -12.67
N PHE A 191 2.77 0.37 -12.12
CA PHE A 191 4.20 0.61 -12.34
C PHE A 191 4.57 0.65 -13.84
N THR A 192 4.02 -0.28 -14.63
CA THR A 192 4.29 -0.36 -16.07
C THR A 192 3.45 0.63 -16.88
N GLY A 193 2.22 0.94 -16.47
CA GLY A 193 1.30 1.78 -17.23
C GLY A 193 1.34 3.27 -16.88
N THR A 194 1.99 3.67 -15.78
CA THR A 194 1.97 5.06 -15.31
C THR A 194 3.40 5.57 -15.09
N PRO A 195 3.97 6.32 -16.04
CA PRO A 195 5.34 6.84 -15.95
C PRO A 195 5.62 7.64 -14.67
N GLN A 196 4.61 8.31 -14.11
CA GLN A 196 4.72 9.07 -12.87
C GLN A 196 4.99 8.16 -11.66
N VAL A 197 4.27 7.03 -11.58
CA VAL A 197 4.45 6.02 -10.53
C VAL A 197 5.80 5.32 -10.70
N ARG A 198 6.18 5.01 -11.94
CA ARG A 198 7.48 4.43 -12.25
C ARG A 198 8.63 5.34 -11.85
N ASN A 199 8.63 6.58 -12.33
CA ASN A 199 9.66 7.56 -12.03
C ASN A 199 9.76 7.82 -10.53
N PHE A 200 8.62 7.91 -9.83
CA PHE A 200 8.61 8.10 -8.39
C PHE A 200 9.31 6.95 -7.66
N LEU A 201 8.98 5.70 -8.00
CA LEU A 201 9.55 4.52 -7.36
C LEU A 201 11.02 4.30 -7.74
N GLU A 202 11.40 4.53 -8.99
CA GLU A 202 12.78 4.39 -9.47
C GLU A 202 13.73 5.45 -8.88
N ASN A 203 13.24 6.68 -8.67
CA ASN A 203 14.07 7.81 -8.22
C ASN A 203 13.90 8.13 -6.72
N SER A 204 13.18 7.29 -5.97
CA SER A 204 13.07 7.40 -4.51
C SER A 204 13.68 6.17 -3.80
N PRO A 205 14.95 5.81 -4.06
CA PRO A 205 15.58 4.58 -3.55
C PRO A 205 15.69 4.54 -2.02
N HIS A 206 15.45 5.65 -1.33
CA HIS A 206 15.42 5.75 0.13
C HIS A 206 14.03 5.60 0.75
N MET A 207 12.98 5.50 -0.07
CA MET A 207 11.62 5.27 0.39
C MET A 207 11.36 3.77 0.42
N TYR A 208 11.68 3.11 1.53
CA TYR A 208 11.31 1.72 1.84
C TYR A 208 9.80 1.54 2.08
N GLY A 209 9.00 2.52 1.67
CA GLY A 209 7.60 2.65 1.98
C GLY A 209 6.70 1.89 1.03
N ARG A 210 5.52 1.59 1.52
CA ARG A 210 4.45 1.01 0.71
C ARG A 210 3.70 2.14 0.00
N SER A 211 3.50 1.99 -1.30
CA SER A 211 2.79 2.98 -2.13
C SER A 211 1.38 2.50 -2.46
N PHE A 212 0.38 3.34 -2.21
CA PHE A 212 -1.02 3.00 -2.43
C PHE A 212 -1.67 3.98 -3.38
N ILE A 213 -2.41 3.44 -4.34
CA ILE A 213 -3.41 4.19 -5.08
C ILE A 213 -4.69 4.12 -4.27
N VAL A 214 -5.18 5.28 -3.87
CA VAL A 214 -6.39 5.41 -3.08
C VAL A 214 -7.53 5.78 -4.01
N GLN A 215 -8.42 4.83 -4.26
CA GLN A 215 -9.53 4.95 -5.17
C GLN A 215 -10.86 4.79 -4.42
N PRO A 216 -11.92 5.50 -4.83
CA PRO A 216 -13.26 5.20 -4.38
C PRO A 216 -13.62 3.73 -4.68
N MET A 217 -14.27 3.08 -3.72
CA MET A 217 -14.74 1.70 -3.85
C MET A 217 -15.70 1.54 -5.03
N ALA A 218 -16.45 2.59 -5.36
CA ALA A 218 -17.36 2.63 -6.50
C ALA A 218 -16.67 2.41 -7.85
N ILE A 219 -15.36 2.64 -7.96
CA ILE A 219 -14.61 2.56 -9.22
C ILE A 219 -13.42 1.58 -9.19
N GLY A 220 -13.35 0.71 -8.18
CA GLY A 220 -12.33 -0.35 -8.12
C GLY A 220 -11.70 -0.56 -6.76
N GLY A 221 -11.77 0.46 -5.90
CA GLY A 221 -11.17 0.43 -4.57
C GLY A 221 -9.65 0.53 -4.58
N SER A 222 -9.11 0.87 -3.41
CA SER A 222 -7.68 1.16 -3.26
C SER A 222 -6.80 -0.08 -3.35
N TYR A 223 -5.57 0.09 -3.82
CA TYR A 223 -4.61 -1.01 -3.94
C TYR A 223 -3.17 -0.53 -3.76
N GLU A 224 -2.29 -1.46 -3.40
CA GLU A 224 -0.86 -1.21 -3.27
C GLU A 224 -0.17 -1.38 -4.64
N VAL A 225 0.68 -0.43 -5.00
CA VAL A 225 1.64 -0.58 -6.10
C VAL A 225 2.93 -1.11 -5.49
N ARG A 226 3.33 -2.32 -5.91
CA ARG A 226 4.62 -2.90 -5.58
C ARG A 226 5.54 -2.85 -6.79
N ASP A 227 6.83 -2.64 -6.53
CA ASP A 227 7.86 -2.76 -7.56
C ASP A 227 7.97 -4.22 -8.06
N TYR A 228 8.22 -4.35 -9.37
CA TYR A 228 8.51 -5.54 -10.16
C TYR A 228 7.93 -6.89 -9.65
N ARG A 229 6.72 -7.24 -10.12
CA ARG A 229 6.24 -8.61 -10.53
C ARG A 229 4.82 -9.02 -10.10
N SER A 230 4.04 -8.21 -9.40
CA SER A 230 2.61 -8.55 -9.15
C SER A 230 1.77 -7.35 -8.70
N ASN A 231 0.70 -7.05 -9.43
CA ASN A 231 -0.36 -6.17 -8.94
C ASN A 231 -1.26 -7.01 -8.01
N TYR A 232 -1.20 -6.78 -6.70
CA TYR A 232 -2.22 -7.30 -5.77
C TYR A 232 -3.26 -6.21 -5.54
N ARG A 233 -4.48 -6.42 -6.06
CA ARG A 233 -5.63 -5.57 -5.70
C ARG A 233 -5.93 -5.81 -4.22
N LEU A 234 -5.90 -4.75 -3.41
CA LEU A 234 -6.35 -4.85 -2.03
C LEU A 234 -7.88 -4.82 -2.06
N THR A 235 -8.50 -5.90 -1.60
CA THR A 235 -9.79 -5.75 -0.93
C THR A 235 -9.47 -5.19 0.46
N VAL A 236 -10.32 -4.30 0.98
CA VAL A 236 -10.07 -3.50 2.18
C VAL A 236 -10.10 -4.29 3.52
N PRO A 237 -9.68 -5.56 3.59
CA PRO A 237 -9.04 -6.05 4.81
C PRO A 237 -7.68 -6.69 4.51
N ALA A 238 -6.65 -5.87 4.27
CA ALA A 238 -5.26 -6.34 4.20
C ALA A 238 -4.29 -5.42 4.99
N PHE A 239 -4.83 -4.72 5.99
CA PHE A 239 -4.06 -4.27 7.14
C PHE A 239 -4.14 -5.39 8.19
N GLU A 240 -3.19 -6.32 8.13
CA GLU A 240 -2.90 -7.37 9.12
C GLU A 240 -4.12 -8.06 9.79
N GLY A 241 -4.41 -9.30 9.36
CA GLY A 241 -5.29 -10.22 10.11
C GLY A 241 -6.37 -10.95 9.31
N ALA A 242 -6.54 -10.70 8.01
CA ALA A 242 -7.48 -11.49 7.22
C ALA A 242 -6.87 -12.84 6.85
N GLN A 243 -7.37 -13.91 7.49
CA GLN A 243 -7.33 -15.25 6.91
C GLN A 243 -7.73 -15.16 5.44
N LEU A 244 -6.97 -15.81 4.56
CA LEU A 244 -7.41 -16.08 3.19
C LEU A 244 -8.80 -16.73 3.28
N PRO A 245 -9.89 -16.11 2.80
CA PRO A 245 -11.12 -16.84 2.64
C PRO A 245 -10.86 -17.90 1.58
N GLY A 246 -11.12 -19.14 1.95
CA GLY A 246 -10.98 -20.29 1.08
C GLY A 246 -11.71 -20.08 -0.25
N ARG A 247 -11.07 -20.59 -1.31
CA ARG A 247 -11.64 -20.97 -2.62
C ARG A 247 -13.08 -20.49 -2.88
N TYR A 248 -13.22 -19.37 -3.60
CA TYR A 248 -14.37 -19.21 -4.50
C TYR A 248 -13.99 -19.79 -5.87
N GLY A 249 -14.55 -20.96 -6.16
CA GLY A 249 -14.43 -21.61 -7.46
C GLY A 249 -15.07 -20.76 -8.55
N TYR A 250 -14.27 -20.39 -9.53
CA TYR A 250 -14.74 -19.84 -10.80
C TYR A 250 -15.41 -20.98 -11.57
N LYS A 251 -16.74 -21.08 -11.53
CA LYS A 251 -17.49 -21.90 -12.50
C LYS A 251 -17.51 -21.12 -13.82
N GLY A 252 -16.71 -21.59 -14.78
CA GLY A 252 -16.73 -21.08 -16.15
C GLY A 252 -18.14 -21.19 -16.74
N ARG A 253 -18.64 -20.09 -17.31
CA ARG A 253 -19.80 -20.10 -18.20
C ARG A 253 -19.41 -20.87 -19.46
N GLY A 254 -20.07 -22.00 -19.68
CA GLY A 254 -20.09 -22.67 -20.98
C GLY A 254 -20.72 -21.78 -22.03
N SER A 255 -20.02 -21.61 -23.14
CA SER A 255 -20.58 -21.15 -24.41
C SER A 255 -21.58 -22.19 -24.92
N LYS A 256 -22.78 -21.73 -25.28
CA LYS A 256 -23.63 -22.41 -26.27
C LYS A 256 -23.11 -22.08 -27.66
#